data_AF-A0A078S5L8-F1
#
_entry.id   AF-A0A078S5L8-F1
#
_cell.length_a   1.000
_cell.length_b   1.000
_cell.length_c   1.000
_cell.angle_alpha   90.00
_cell.angle_beta   90.00
_cell.angle_gamma   90.00
#
_symmetry.space_group_name_H-M   'P 1'
#
loop_
_entity.id
_entity.type
_entity.pdbx_description
1 polymer ?
#
loop_
_entity_poly.entity_id
_entity_poly.type
_entity_poly.pdbx_seq_one_letter_code
_entity_poly.pdbx_strand_id
1 'polypeptide(L)'
;MKIRNIINSTIALFMVLTFASCDALDLKPISFITNESFWQTEDDVKGALNGIYVQLRGAAEHDLYILGEARSEILTVGIGGYGGYDIYYYNTLTQANMPISWIRYYQIVNSCNLLLKYAPNVTFNNETSRNKMLAQAYTMRAFMYFVMTRTWGDLIIHTDPIENTNSEVLYKERRPQTEVFQLIKDDLEKALSLYPDDNFGDLWGTERNVY
;
A
#
# COMPACT_ATOMS: atom_id res chain seq x y z
N MET A 1 61.67 -35.35 -26.64
CA MET A 1 61.45 -33.93 -26.29
C MET A 1 60.18 -33.35 -26.93
N LYS A 2 59.90 -33.59 -28.22
CA LYS A 2 58.71 -33.05 -28.92
C LYS A 2 57.34 -33.48 -28.35
N ILE A 3 57.19 -34.73 -27.92
CA ILE A 3 55.92 -35.26 -27.34
C ILE A 3 55.57 -34.60 -26.00
N ARG A 4 56.57 -34.34 -25.15
CA ARG A 4 56.37 -33.70 -23.83
C ARG A 4 55.91 -32.25 -23.96
N ASN A 5 56.37 -31.55 -25.00
CA ASN A 5 55.95 -30.18 -25.30
C ASN A 5 54.53 -30.13 -25.88
N ILE A 6 54.11 -31.14 -26.65
CA ILE A 6 52.75 -31.26 -27.16
C ILE A 6 51.77 -31.49 -26.00
N ILE A 7 52.08 -32.42 -25.08
CA ILE A 7 51.25 -32.71 -23.90
C ILE A 7 51.11 -31.48 -23.00
N ASN A 8 52.21 -30.75 -22.77
CA ASN A 8 52.15 -29.52 -21.97
C ASN A 8 51.33 -28.42 -22.67
N SER A 9 51.33 -28.37 -24.01
CA SER A 9 50.54 -27.41 -24.79
C SER A 9 49.05 -27.75 -24.78
N THR A 10 48.68 -29.04 -24.84
CA THR A 10 47.27 -29.47 -24.72
C THR A 10 46.72 -29.29 -23.31
N ILE A 11 47.52 -29.52 -22.26
CA ILE A 11 47.11 -29.26 -20.87
C ILE A 11 46.88 -27.76 -20.64
N ALA A 12 47.75 -26.90 -21.17
CA ALA A 12 47.58 -25.45 -21.10
C ALA A 12 46.31 -24.97 -21.83
N LEU A 13 46.02 -25.53 -23.01
CA LEU A 13 44.80 -25.20 -23.77
C LEU A 13 43.53 -25.66 -23.05
N PHE A 14 43.55 -26.82 -22.40
CA PHE A 14 42.42 -27.34 -21.62
C PHE A 14 42.17 -26.51 -20.35
N MET A 15 43.23 -25.98 -19.73
CA MET A 15 43.14 -25.11 -18.54
C MET A 15 42.61 -23.70 -18.87
N VAL A 16 42.81 -23.20 -20.08
CA VAL A 16 42.20 -21.93 -20.53
C VAL A 16 40.70 -22.08 -20.79
N LEU A 17 40.25 -23.26 -21.23
CA LEU A 17 38.83 -23.53 -21.50
C LEU A 17 37.99 -23.66 -20.21
N THR A 18 38.59 -23.90 -19.05
CA THR A 18 37.87 -23.96 -17.76
C THR A 18 37.56 -22.58 -17.15
N PHE A 19 38.11 -21.49 -17.70
CA PHE A 19 37.82 -20.12 -17.26
C PHE A 19 36.75 -19.41 -18.11
N ALA A 20 36.20 -20.06 -19.13
CA ALA A 20 34.97 -19.62 -19.79
C ALA A 20 33.76 -19.96 -18.90
N SER A 21 33.71 -19.33 -17.72
CA SER A 21 32.53 -19.34 -16.87
C SER A 21 31.45 -18.51 -17.58
N CYS A 22 30.33 -19.15 -17.88
CA CYS A 22 29.18 -18.51 -18.49
C CYS A 22 28.55 -17.58 -17.45
N ASP A 23 28.49 -16.28 -17.75
CA ASP A 23 27.86 -15.23 -16.93
C ASP A 23 26.32 -15.31 -17.03
N ALA A 24 25.76 -16.50 -16.79
CA ALA A 24 24.36 -16.85 -17.01
C ALA A 24 23.58 -17.06 -15.70
N LEU A 25 24.13 -16.63 -14.56
CA LEU A 25 23.50 -16.80 -13.25
C LEU A 25 22.84 -15.54 -12.68
N ASP A 26 22.82 -14.43 -13.44
CA ASP A 26 22.14 -13.19 -13.04
C ASP A 26 20.89 -12.94 -13.92
N LEU A 27 20.11 -14.01 -14.13
CA LEU A 27 18.78 -13.91 -14.72
C LEU A 27 17.84 -13.24 -13.71
N LYS A 28 17.69 -11.91 -13.79
CA LYS A 28 16.59 -11.23 -13.13
C LYS A 28 15.28 -11.91 -13.57
N PRO A 29 14.43 -12.39 -12.64
CA PRO A 29 13.21 -13.10 -13.00
C PRO A 29 12.35 -12.21 -13.90
N ILE A 30 12.06 -12.70 -15.11
CA ILE A 30 11.40 -11.95 -16.20
C ILE A 30 10.00 -11.44 -15.79
N SER A 31 9.39 -12.01 -14.75
CA SER A 31 8.06 -11.64 -14.26
C SER A 31 7.97 -11.28 -12.78
N PHE A 32 9.06 -10.81 -12.17
CA PHE A 32 8.98 -10.23 -10.82
C PHE A 32 9.09 -8.71 -10.91
N ILE A 33 7.95 -8.04 -10.80
CA ILE A 33 7.90 -6.60 -10.62
C ILE A 33 8.38 -6.33 -9.20
N THR A 34 9.60 -5.84 -9.03
CA THR A 34 10.04 -5.28 -7.75
C THR A 34 9.44 -3.88 -7.58
N ASN A 35 9.33 -3.41 -6.34
CA ASN A 35 8.95 -2.01 -6.11
C ASN A 35 9.89 -1.07 -6.89
N GLU A 36 11.19 -1.36 -6.90
CA GLU A 36 12.18 -0.55 -7.64
C GLU A 36 11.96 -0.53 -9.16
N SER A 37 11.50 -1.63 -9.76
CA SER A 37 11.28 -1.70 -11.21
C SER A 37 9.88 -1.25 -11.64
N PHE A 38 8.92 -1.13 -10.73
CA PHE A 38 7.52 -0.83 -11.06
C PHE A 38 7.27 0.64 -11.41
N TRP A 39 7.83 1.58 -10.66
CA TRP A 39 7.49 3.00 -10.77
C TRP A 39 8.30 3.70 -11.87
N GLN A 40 7.97 3.43 -13.13
CA GLN A 40 8.70 3.99 -14.28
C GLN A 40 7.91 5.11 -14.98
N THR A 41 6.60 4.96 -15.09
CA THR A 41 5.74 5.84 -15.88
C THR A 41 4.58 6.42 -15.07
N GLU A 42 3.99 7.50 -15.59
CA GLU A 42 2.76 8.10 -15.04
C GLU A 42 1.60 7.07 -14.99
N ASP A 43 1.52 6.17 -15.97
CA ASP A 43 0.50 5.12 -16.00
C ASP A 43 0.71 4.05 -14.91
N ASP A 44 1.96 3.76 -14.53
CA ASP A 44 2.25 2.86 -13.39
C ASP A 44 1.75 3.46 -12.07
N VAL A 45 1.98 4.76 -11.87
CA VAL A 45 1.48 5.48 -10.68
C VAL A 45 -0.04 5.50 -10.66
N LYS A 46 -0.68 5.75 -11.81
CA LYS A 46 -2.13 5.72 -11.95
C LYS A 46 -2.68 4.31 -11.67
N GLY A 47 -2.01 3.27 -12.16
CA GLY A 47 -2.35 1.87 -11.90
C GLY A 47 -2.29 1.54 -10.42
N ALA A 48 -1.21 1.94 -9.73
CA ALA A 48 -1.09 1.77 -8.28
C ALA A 48 -2.20 2.51 -7.52
N LEU A 49 -2.48 3.76 -7.88
CA LEU A 49 -3.55 4.55 -7.27
C LEU A 49 -4.92 3.86 -7.40
N ASN A 50 -5.23 3.35 -8.59
CA ASN A 50 -6.45 2.57 -8.81
C ASN A 50 -6.49 1.31 -7.96
N GLY A 51 -5.35 0.64 -7.78
CA GLY A 51 -5.20 -0.50 -6.88
C GLY A 51 -5.55 -0.14 -5.42
N ILE A 52 -5.10 1.01 -4.94
CA ILE A 52 -5.45 1.52 -3.60
C ILE A 52 -6.96 1.75 -3.49
N TYR A 53 -7.59 2.37 -4.50
CA TYR A 53 -9.06 2.53 -4.52
C TYR A 53 -9.82 1.20 -4.51
N VAL A 54 -9.32 0.17 -5.21
CA VAL A 54 -9.91 -1.17 -5.17
C VAL A 54 -9.82 -1.77 -3.77
N GLN A 55 -8.67 -1.65 -3.10
CA GLN A 55 -8.51 -2.10 -1.71
C GLN A 55 -9.44 -1.34 -0.76
N LEU A 56 -9.52 -0.02 -0.91
CA LEU A 56 -10.43 0.83 -0.14
C LEU A 56 -11.89 0.43 -0.34
N ARG A 57 -12.32 0.17 -1.58
CA ARG A 57 -13.67 -0.32 -1.87
C ARG A 57 -13.93 -1.66 -1.17
N GLY A 58 -12.97 -2.57 -1.18
CA GLY A 58 -13.07 -3.86 -0.48
C GLY A 58 -13.10 -3.74 1.05
N ALA A 59 -12.57 -2.66 1.63
CA ALA A 59 -12.79 -2.34 3.05
C ALA A 59 -14.16 -1.66 3.27
N ALA A 60 -14.58 -0.81 2.34
CA ALA A 60 -15.81 -0.04 2.43
C ALA A 60 -17.09 -0.87 2.26
N GLU A 61 -17.05 -1.92 1.43
CA GLU A 61 -18.24 -2.73 1.11
C GLU A 61 -18.90 -3.37 2.33
N HIS A 62 -18.12 -3.60 3.40
CA HIS A 62 -18.60 -4.27 4.60
C HIS A 62 -18.03 -3.62 5.88
N ASP A 63 -16.71 -3.53 6.00
CA ASP A 63 -16.08 -3.22 7.28
C ASP A 63 -16.42 -1.81 7.77
N LEU A 64 -16.46 -0.80 6.88
CA LEU A 64 -16.77 0.57 7.28
C LEU A 64 -18.20 0.72 7.85
N TYR A 65 -19.17 0.00 7.28
CA TYR A 65 -20.54 -0.03 7.79
C TYR A 65 -20.58 -0.69 9.17
N ILE A 66 -19.93 -1.84 9.31
CA ILE A 66 -19.93 -2.58 10.57
C ILE A 66 -19.23 -1.82 11.69
N LEU A 67 -18.08 -1.21 11.41
CA LEU A 67 -17.36 -0.41 12.40
C LEU A 67 -18.08 0.91 12.74
N GLY A 68 -18.85 1.47 11.81
CA GLY A 68 -19.53 2.75 11.97
C GLY A 68 -20.91 2.67 12.62
N GLU A 69 -21.68 1.62 12.35
CA GLU A 69 -23.11 1.57 12.69
C GLU A 69 -23.51 0.29 13.44
N ALA A 70 -22.91 -0.87 13.17
CA ALA A 70 -23.43 -2.16 13.65
C ALA A 70 -23.44 -2.33 15.19
N ARG A 71 -22.75 -1.46 15.92
CA ARG A 71 -22.70 -1.43 17.38
C ARG A 71 -23.65 -0.42 18.02
N SER A 72 -24.38 0.34 17.21
CA SER A 72 -25.42 1.27 17.63
C SER A 72 -26.71 0.53 18.01
N GLU A 73 -27.73 1.27 18.43
CA GLU A 73 -29.06 0.73 18.74
C GLU A 73 -29.95 0.55 17.50
N ILE A 74 -29.44 0.83 16.29
CA ILE A 74 -30.24 0.80 15.05
C ILE A 74 -30.39 -0.62 14.48
N LEU A 75 -29.35 -1.45 14.59
CA LEU A 75 -29.42 -2.83 14.08
C LEU A 75 -30.15 -3.74 15.08
N THR A 76 -31.01 -4.59 14.54
CA THR A 76 -31.77 -5.58 15.32
C THR A 76 -31.96 -6.86 14.53
N VAL A 77 -32.51 -7.89 15.18
CA VAL A 77 -32.80 -9.18 14.57
C VAL A 77 -33.79 -9.02 13.41
N GLY A 78 -33.41 -9.55 12.25
CA GLY A 78 -34.28 -9.59 11.07
C GLY A 78 -35.18 -10.83 11.06
N ILE A 79 -36.09 -10.90 10.08
CA ILE A 79 -36.98 -12.05 9.87
C ILE A 79 -36.17 -13.35 9.63
N GLY A 80 -35.00 -13.24 9.02
CA GLY A 80 -34.07 -14.36 8.80
C GLY A 80 -33.20 -14.74 10.01
N GLY A 81 -33.41 -14.12 11.17
CA GLY A 81 -32.60 -14.31 12.37
C GLY A 81 -31.41 -13.36 12.47
N TYR A 82 -30.42 -13.74 13.28
CA TYR A 82 -29.30 -12.89 13.68
C TYR A 82 -28.25 -12.64 12.58
N GLY A 83 -28.10 -13.57 11.63
CA GLY A 83 -27.14 -13.45 10.53
C GLY A 83 -25.67 -13.34 10.94
N GLY A 84 -25.33 -13.58 12.22
CA GLY A 84 -23.98 -13.39 12.77
C GLY A 84 -23.64 -11.94 13.15
N TYR A 85 -24.61 -11.02 13.09
CA TYR A 85 -24.41 -9.61 13.45
C TYR A 85 -24.75 -9.30 14.92
N ASP A 86 -25.30 -10.27 15.65
CA ASP A 86 -25.67 -10.18 17.07
C ASP A 86 -24.51 -9.77 17.96
N ILE A 87 -23.30 -10.21 17.64
CA ILE A 87 -22.09 -9.83 18.39
C ILE A 87 -21.83 -8.32 18.40
N TYR A 88 -22.25 -7.61 17.35
CA TYR A 88 -22.02 -6.17 17.24
C TYR A 88 -23.04 -5.37 18.04
N TYR A 89 -24.34 -5.56 17.79
CA TYR A 89 -25.37 -4.72 18.40
C TYR A 89 -25.65 -5.11 19.86
N TYR A 90 -25.45 -6.38 20.25
CA TYR A 90 -25.39 -6.75 21.68
C TYR A 90 -24.05 -6.40 22.35
N ASN A 91 -23.09 -5.87 21.60
CA ASN A 91 -21.80 -5.42 22.10
C ASN A 91 -21.02 -6.52 22.87
N THR A 92 -21.05 -7.76 22.37
CA THR A 92 -20.36 -8.93 22.96
C THR A 92 -19.05 -9.28 22.24
N LEU A 93 -18.45 -8.30 21.56
CA LEU A 93 -17.17 -8.43 20.90
C LEU A 93 -16.03 -8.67 21.92
N THR A 94 -15.15 -9.59 21.56
CA THR A 94 -13.94 -9.98 22.27
C THR A 94 -12.81 -10.12 21.25
N GLN A 95 -11.58 -10.30 21.72
CA GLN A 95 -10.46 -10.60 20.83
C GLN A 95 -10.69 -11.89 19.99
N ALA A 96 -11.42 -12.87 20.52
CA ALA A 96 -11.58 -14.18 19.88
C ALA A 96 -12.65 -14.22 18.78
N ASN A 97 -13.61 -13.28 18.79
CA ASN A 97 -14.76 -13.28 17.87
C ASN A 97 -14.85 -12.00 17.02
N MET A 98 -13.86 -11.11 17.07
CA MET A 98 -13.80 -9.92 16.20
C MET A 98 -13.38 -10.34 14.79
N PRO A 99 -14.27 -10.29 13.78
CA PRO A 99 -13.94 -10.78 12.44
C PRO A 99 -13.23 -9.73 11.58
N ILE A 100 -13.33 -8.44 11.94
CA ILE A 100 -12.68 -7.35 11.22
C ILE A 100 -11.26 -7.17 11.75
N SER A 101 -10.29 -7.35 10.85
CA SER A 101 -8.88 -7.23 11.16
C SER A 101 -8.31 -5.89 10.70
N TRP A 102 -7.56 -5.24 11.59
CA TRP A 102 -6.69 -4.10 11.31
C TRP A 102 -5.68 -4.35 10.17
N ILE A 103 -5.34 -5.61 9.85
CA ILE A 103 -4.36 -5.96 8.80
C ILE A 103 -4.77 -5.37 7.45
N ARG A 104 -6.07 -5.45 7.11
CA ARG A 104 -6.60 -4.90 5.84
C ARG A 104 -6.31 -3.41 5.72
N TYR A 105 -6.48 -2.67 6.80
CA TYR A 105 -6.27 -1.22 6.83
C TYR A 105 -4.79 -0.86 6.72
N TYR A 106 -3.91 -1.59 7.42
CA TYR A 106 -2.47 -1.40 7.28
C TYR A 106 -1.93 -1.78 5.90
N GLN A 107 -2.56 -2.74 5.19
CA GLN A 107 -2.23 -3.04 3.78
C GLN A 107 -2.55 -1.86 2.86
N ILE A 108 -3.70 -1.19 3.07
CA ILE A 108 -4.06 0.03 2.34
C ILE A 108 -3.08 1.17 2.66
N VAL A 109 -2.76 1.36 3.95
CA VAL A 109 -1.75 2.34 4.39
C VAL A 109 -0.40 2.07 3.73
N ASN A 110 0.04 0.82 3.67
CA ASN A 110 1.32 0.47 3.04
C ASN A 110 1.30 0.78 1.53
N SER A 111 0.19 0.52 0.86
CA SER A 111 0.02 0.82 -0.57
C SER A 111 0.04 2.34 -0.81
N CYS A 112 -0.53 3.14 0.09
CA CYS A 112 -0.40 4.60 0.08
C CYS A 112 1.06 5.03 0.30
N ASN A 113 1.75 4.45 1.28
CA ASN A 113 3.15 4.78 1.58
C ASN A 113 4.08 4.46 0.40
N LEU A 114 3.84 3.37 -0.33
CA LEU A 114 4.58 3.04 -1.54
C LEU A 114 4.39 4.12 -2.61
N LEU A 115 3.14 4.51 -2.91
CA LEU A 115 2.86 5.57 -3.87
C LEU A 115 3.52 6.89 -3.46
N LEU A 116 3.38 7.29 -2.20
CA LEU A 116 3.96 8.53 -1.67
C LEU A 116 5.49 8.55 -1.69
N LYS A 117 6.14 7.38 -1.55
CA LYS A 117 7.59 7.25 -1.66
C LYS A 117 8.09 7.34 -3.10
N TYR A 118 7.43 6.65 -4.03
CA TYR A 118 7.98 6.42 -5.36
C TYR A 118 7.45 7.37 -6.44
N ALA A 119 6.18 7.76 -6.39
CA ALA A 119 5.58 8.65 -7.39
C ALA A 119 6.32 9.99 -7.56
N PRO A 120 6.92 10.63 -6.52
CA PRO A 120 7.70 11.85 -6.70
C PRO A 120 8.92 11.70 -7.61
N ASN A 121 9.44 10.47 -7.80
CA ASN A 121 10.62 10.20 -8.61
C ASN A 121 10.29 9.81 -10.06
N VAL A 122 9.01 9.68 -10.39
CA VAL A 122 8.53 9.37 -11.75
C VAL A 122 8.42 10.67 -12.55
N THR A 123 8.77 10.64 -13.83
CA THR A 123 8.57 11.77 -14.73
C THR A 123 7.11 11.83 -15.17
N PHE A 124 6.44 12.96 -14.93
CA PHE A 124 5.05 13.20 -15.35
C PHE A 124 5.02 14.19 -16.50
N ASN A 125 4.05 14.02 -17.41
CA ASN A 125 3.81 15.02 -18.46
C ASN A 125 3.15 16.28 -17.90
N ASN A 126 2.38 16.11 -16.81
CA ASN A 126 1.70 17.18 -16.11
C ASN A 126 1.89 17.06 -14.60
N GLU A 127 2.60 18.02 -14.02
CA GLU A 127 2.85 18.13 -12.58
C GLU A 127 1.55 18.17 -11.76
N THR A 128 0.49 18.74 -12.33
CA THR A 128 -0.85 18.78 -11.74
C THR A 128 -1.41 17.37 -11.56
N SER A 129 -1.21 16.48 -12.54
CA SER A 129 -1.65 15.09 -12.45
C SER A 129 -0.94 14.37 -11.30
N ARG A 130 0.39 14.54 -11.18
CA ARG A 130 1.16 13.98 -10.07
C ARG A 130 0.64 14.48 -8.73
N ASN A 131 0.49 15.79 -8.59
CA ASN A 131 0.04 16.39 -7.33
C ASN A 131 -1.36 15.88 -6.95
N LYS A 132 -2.29 15.77 -7.91
CA LYS A 132 -3.61 15.15 -7.67
C LYS A 132 -3.50 13.70 -7.19
N MET A 133 -2.59 12.89 -7.76
CA MET A 133 -2.41 11.49 -7.33
C MET A 133 -1.81 11.38 -5.92
N LEU A 134 -0.82 12.22 -5.60
CA LEU A 134 -0.24 12.30 -4.26
C LEU A 134 -1.28 12.75 -3.23
N ALA A 135 -2.09 13.77 -3.55
CA ALA A 135 -3.14 14.28 -2.69
C ALA A 135 -4.19 13.20 -2.34
N GLN A 136 -4.58 12.39 -3.33
CA GLN A 136 -5.49 11.27 -3.11
C GLN A 136 -4.88 10.20 -2.20
N ALA A 137 -3.59 9.87 -2.36
CA ALA A 137 -2.92 8.89 -1.50
C ALA A 137 -2.79 9.39 -0.04
N TYR A 138 -2.44 10.66 0.17
CA TYR A 138 -2.46 11.28 1.50
C TYR A 138 -3.86 11.23 2.12
N THR A 139 -4.89 11.60 1.38
CA THR A 139 -6.29 11.59 1.84
C THR A 139 -6.74 10.19 2.24
N MET A 140 -6.44 9.17 1.43
CA MET A 140 -6.78 7.78 1.74
C MET A 140 -6.03 7.27 2.97
N ARG A 141 -4.73 7.60 3.11
CA ARG A 141 -3.95 7.23 4.30
C ARG A 141 -4.53 7.86 5.57
N ALA A 142 -4.83 9.15 5.53
CA ALA A 142 -5.50 9.87 6.62
C ALA A 142 -6.84 9.21 6.99
N PHE A 143 -7.66 8.89 5.99
CA PHE A 143 -8.95 8.24 6.21
C PHE A 143 -8.81 6.85 6.85
N MET A 144 -7.85 6.04 6.42
CA MET A 144 -7.58 4.73 7.05
C MET A 144 -7.16 4.87 8.51
N TYR A 145 -6.24 5.78 8.84
CA TYR A 145 -5.88 6.05 10.24
C TYR A 145 -7.06 6.56 11.05
N PHE A 146 -7.92 7.42 10.48
CA PHE A 146 -9.11 7.92 11.14
C PHE A 146 -10.14 6.83 11.47
N VAL A 147 -10.36 5.89 10.55
CA VAL A 147 -11.21 4.71 10.80
C VAL A 147 -10.59 3.83 11.87
N MET A 148 -9.28 3.55 11.77
CA MET A 148 -8.61 2.69 12.72
C MET A 148 -8.60 3.27 14.13
N THR A 149 -8.31 4.57 14.30
CA THR A 149 -8.16 5.13 15.65
C THR A 149 -9.48 5.23 16.41
N ARG A 150 -10.58 5.50 15.70
CA ARG A 150 -11.93 5.47 16.30
C ARG A 150 -12.36 4.06 16.71
N THR A 151 -11.77 3.03 16.10
CA THR A 151 -12.10 1.63 16.36
C THR A 151 -11.21 1.01 17.44
N TRP A 152 -9.90 1.22 17.36
CA TRP A 152 -8.90 0.54 18.21
C TRP A 152 -8.15 1.47 19.17
N GLY A 153 -8.36 2.78 19.10
CA GLY A 153 -7.65 3.75 19.93
C GLY A 153 -6.25 4.04 19.41
N ASP A 154 -5.24 3.84 20.26
CA ASP A 154 -3.83 4.04 19.94
C ASP A 154 -3.38 3.12 18.79
N LEU A 155 -2.47 3.55 17.92
CA LEU A 155 -2.08 2.78 16.73
C LEU A 155 -0.58 2.81 16.51
N ILE A 156 -0.09 1.85 15.74
CA ILE A 156 1.27 1.89 15.23
C ILE A 156 1.29 2.84 14.02
N ILE A 157 2.22 3.78 13.99
CA ILE A 157 2.33 4.74 12.89
C ILE A 157 3.42 4.26 11.91
N HIS A 158 3.00 3.97 10.68
CA HIS A 158 3.85 3.72 9.52
C HIS A 158 3.64 4.82 8.48
N THR A 159 4.65 5.67 8.29
CA THR A 159 4.71 6.70 7.24
C THR A 159 5.56 6.29 6.05
N ASP A 160 6.47 5.33 6.27
CA ASP A 160 7.30 4.70 5.25
C ASP A 160 6.71 3.34 4.84
N PRO A 161 6.93 2.91 3.60
CA PRO A 161 6.49 1.60 3.16
C PRO A 161 7.31 0.49 3.83
N ILE A 162 6.62 -0.60 4.15
CA ILE A 162 7.19 -1.87 4.58
C ILE A 162 7.45 -2.68 3.31
N GLU A 163 8.72 -2.83 2.96
CA GLU A 163 9.16 -3.47 1.71
C GLU A 163 9.99 -4.74 1.93
N ASN A 164 10.30 -5.04 3.18
CA ASN A 164 11.02 -6.23 3.58
C ASN A 164 10.54 -6.68 4.97
N THR A 165 11.08 -7.81 5.43
CA THR A 165 10.73 -8.41 6.71
C THR A 165 11.59 -7.92 7.88
N ASN A 166 12.24 -6.74 7.76
CA ASN A 166 13.06 -6.19 8.83
C ASN A 166 12.21 -5.91 10.07
N SER A 167 12.54 -6.60 11.16
CA SER A 167 11.84 -6.51 12.45
C SER A 167 11.80 -5.11 13.03
N GLU A 168 12.82 -4.28 12.82
CA GLU A 168 12.86 -2.91 13.35
C GLU A 168 11.84 -1.99 12.66
N VAL A 169 11.50 -2.29 11.41
CA VAL A 169 10.49 -1.54 10.65
C VAL A 169 9.09 -2.07 10.95
N LEU A 170 8.96 -3.38 11.16
CA LEU A 170 7.70 -4.07 11.43
C LEU A 170 7.18 -3.87 12.86
N TYR A 171 8.06 -3.97 13.86
CA TYR A 171 7.67 -3.96 15.28
C TYR A 171 7.91 -2.59 15.88
N LYS A 172 6.92 -1.71 15.71
CA LYS A 172 6.89 -0.39 16.35
C LYS A 172 5.86 -0.37 17.47
N GLU A 173 6.12 0.42 18.49
CA GLU A 173 5.16 0.63 19.58
C GLU A 173 3.94 1.44 19.11
N ARG A 174 2.80 1.20 19.76
CA ARG A 174 1.60 2.01 19.54
C ARG A 174 1.84 3.42 20.07
N ARG A 175 1.36 4.40 19.31
CA ARG A 175 1.40 5.82 19.64
C ARG A 175 0.00 6.28 20.09
N PRO A 176 -0.08 7.25 21.01
CA PRO A 176 -1.34 7.80 21.50
C PRO A 176 -2.24 8.30 20.36
N GLN A 177 -3.56 8.22 20.56
CA GLN A 177 -4.53 8.77 19.59
C GLN A 177 -4.22 10.21 19.18
N THR A 178 -3.72 11.04 20.09
CA THR A 178 -3.35 12.43 19.79
C THR A 178 -2.29 12.54 18.70
N GLU A 179 -1.30 11.65 18.68
CA GLU A 179 -0.27 11.60 17.65
C GLU A 179 -0.82 11.04 16.33
N VAL A 180 -1.72 10.06 16.40
CA VAL A 180 -2.42 9.55 15.22
C VAL A 180 -3.27 10.65 14.57
N PHE A 181 -3.99 11.43 15.36
CA PHE A 181 -4.75 12.60 14.87
C PHE A 181 -3.85 13.70 14.32
N GLN A 182 -2.63 13.86 14.84
CA GLN A 182 -1.67 14.79 14.26
C GLN A 182 -1.26 14.32 12.85
N LEU A 183 -0.91 13.04 12.68
CA LEU A 183 -0.62 12.48 11.36
C LEU A 183 -1.80 12.67 10.38
N ILE A 184 -3.03 12.40 10.84
CA ILE A 184 -4.23 12.59 10.01
C ILE A 184 -4.34 14.05 9.53
N LYS A 185 -4.11 15.03 10.42
CA LYS A 185 -4.13 16.44 10.04
C LYS A 185 -3.02 16.79 9.07
N ASP A 186 -1.79 16.35 9.35
CA ASP A 186 -0.63 16.61 8.50
C ASP A 186 -0.85 16.05 7.08
N ASP A 187 -1.39 14.84 6.96
CA ASP A 187 -1.72 14.23 5.67
C ASP A 187 -2.81 15.02 4.93
N LEU A 188 -3.85 15.48 5.62
CA LEU A 188 -4.91 16.29 5.01
C LEU A 188 -4.40 17.66 4.58
N GLU A 189 -3.53 18.30 5.36
CA GLU A 189 -2.88 19.58 4.99
C GLU A 189 -1.98 19.40 3.76
N LYS A 190 -1.21 18.31 3.69
CA LYS A 190 -0.43 17.97 2.51
C LYS A 190 -1.33 17.74 1.30
N ALA A 191 -2.41 16.98 1.45
CA ALA A 191 -3.35 16.74 0.37
C ALA A 191 -3.96 18.04 -0.16
N LEU A 192 -4.45 18.92 0.74
CA LEU A 192 -5.01 20.22 0.38
C LEU A 192 -4.01 21.09 -0.37
N SER A 193 -2.74 21.10 0.04
CA SER A 193 -1.70 21.86 -0.66
C SER A 193 -1.37 21.35 -2.07
N LEU A 194 -1.75 20.11 -2.39
CA LEU A 194 -1.46 19.44 -3.66
C LEU A 194 -2.69 19.38 -4.59
N TYR A 195 -3.91 19.48 -4.04
CA TYR A 195 -5.10 19.66 -4.88
C TYR A 195 -5.03 21.03 -5.57
N PRO A 196 -5.14 21.07 -6.91
CA PRO A 196 -4.91 22.31 -7.66
C PRO A 196 -6.08 23.30 -7.57
N ASP A 197 -7.27 22.82 -7.24
CA ASP A 197 -8.50 23.59 -7.08
C ASP A 197 -9.51 22.83 -6.21
N ASP A 198 -10.50 23.56 -5.68
CA ASP A 198 -11.68 23.00 -5.02
C ASP A 198 -12.71 22.43 -6.02
N ASN A 199 -12.37 22.45 -7.31
CA ASN A 199 -13.23 21.92 -8.35
C ASN A 199 -13.10 20.39 -8.36
N PHE A 200 -14.22 19.69 -8.18
CA PHE A 200 -14.31 18.27 -8.46
C PHE A 200 -14.27 18.03 -9.97
N GLY A 201 -13.08 18.24 -10.56
CA GLY A 201 -12.80 17.90 -11.93
C GLY A 201 -12.85 16.38 -12.06
N ASP A 202 -13.81 15.89 -12.84
CA ASP A 202 -13.97 14.50 -13.18
C ASP A 202 -12.63 13.96 -13.67
N LEU A 203 -12.23 12.77 -13.21
CA LEU A 203 -11.06 12.06 -13.74
C LEU A 203 -11.17 11.77 -15.26
N TRP A 204 -12.29 12.17 -15.88
CA TRP A 204 -12.67 12.03 -17.29
C TRP A 204 -12.90 13.36 -18.02
N GLY A 205 -12.63 14.52 -17.39
CA GLY A 205 -12.62 15.83 -18.06
C GLY A 205 -13.97 16.53 -18.23
N THR A 206 -14.99 16.26 -17.41
CA THR A 206 -16.33 16.86 -17.53
C THR A 206 -16.78 17.65 -16.31
N GLU A 207 -16.13 18.77 -15.96
CA GLU A 207 -16.49 19.67 -14.83
C GLU A 207 -17.95 19.55 -14.36
N ARG A 208 -18.19 18.72 -13.34
CA ARG A 208 -19.48 18.73 -12.64
C ARG A 208 -19.40 19.73 -11.51
N ASN A 209 -19.89 20.93 -11.79
CA ASN A 209 -20.24 21.89 -10.75
C ASN A 209 -21.26 21.24 -9.80
N VAL A 210 -20.84 20.97 -8.56
CA VAL A 210 -21.74 20.54 -7.50
C VAL A 210 -22.37 21.81 -6.93
N TYR A 211 -23.69 21.94 -7.09
CA TYR A 211 -24.51 23.03 -6.56
C TYR A 211 -24.68 22.93 -5.04
#